data_AF-A0A2J6X0G1-F1
#
_entry.id   AF-A0A2J6X0G1-F1
#
_cell.length_a   1.000
_cell.length_b   1.000
_cell.length_c   1.000
_cell.angle_alpha   90.00
_cell.angle_beta   90.00
_cell.angle_gamma   90.00
#
_symmetry.space_group_name_H-M   'P 1'
#
loop_
_entity.id
_entity.type
_entity.pdbx_description
1 polymer ?
#
loop_
_entity_poly.entity_id
_entity_poly.type
_entity_poly.pdbx_seq_one_letter_code
_entity_poly.pdbx_strand_id
1 'polypeptide(L)'
;MMKIQDFRKLKIGFIKDDGSFLKEEDLEKQLNLVQDPKEKWFLRGLIHTLENHFSEAIKRFQLVDCKEAVILILACSYKTRDEFVFNEYKEKLSTDDCKLFSKYGIKPVFLYEGNVLDLNEILKL
;
A
#
# COMPACT_ATOMS: atom_id res chain seq x y z
N MET A 1 -14.20 -7.22 15.93
CA MET A 1 -13.19 -7.32 14.85
C MET A 1 -13.79 -8.18 13.73
N MET A 2 -14.04 -7.58 12.56
CA MET A 2 -14.63 -8.29 11.41
C MET A 2 -13.66 -9.34 10.89
N LYS A 3 -14.10 -10.60 10.73
CA LYS A 3 -13.30 -11.65 10.10
C LYS A 3 -13.47 -11.56 8.59
N ILE A 4 -12.37 -11.31 7.87
CA ILE A 4 -12.33 -11.40 6.40
C ILE A 4 -12.53 -12.87 6.02
N GLN A 5 -13.63 -13.18 5.33
CA GLN A 5 -13.96 -14.56 4.95
C GLN A 5 -13.59 -14.85 3.49
N ASP A 6 -13.85 -13.91 2.57
CA ASP A 6 -13.50 -14.04 1.15
C ASP A 6 -12.42 -13.04 0.75
N PHE A 7 -11.16 -13.48 0.76
CA PHE A 7 -10.02 -12.66 0.36
C PHE A 7 -10.13 -12.13 -1.07
N ARG A 8 -10.95 -12.70 -1.96
CA ARG A 8 -11.14 -12.16 -3.33
C ARG A 8 -11.86 -10.81 -3.30
N LYS A 9 -12.73 -10.59 -2.31
CA LYS A 9 -13.48 -9.34 -2.11
C LYS A 9 -12.66 -8.26 -1.40
N LEU A 10 -11.59 -8.65 -0.72
CA LEU A 10 -10.65 -7.71 -0.10
C LEU A 10 -9.86 -6.97 -1.20
N LYS A 11 -9.84 -5.65 -1.13
CA LYS A 11 -8.98 -4.81 -1.98
C LYS A 11 -8.13 -3.91 -1.10
N ILE A 12 -7.07 -3.36 -1.68
CA ILE A 12 -6.27 -2.30 -1.06
C ILE A 12 -6.64 -1.01 -1.79
N GLY A 13 -6.94 0.04 -1.03
CA GLY A 13 -7.25 1.36 -1.55
C GLY A 13 -6.52 2.44 -0.77
N PHE A 14 -6.65 3.69 -1.23
CA PHE A 14 -6.04 4.85 -0.59
C PHE A 14 -7.07 5.97 -0.49
N ILE A 15 -7.26 6.49 0.72
CA ILE A 15 -8.11 7.65 0.98
C ILE A 15 -7.22 8.89 0.94
N LYS A 16 -7.62 9.90 0.18
CA LYS A 16 -6.94 11.19 0.15
C LYS A 16 -7.33 12.05 1.35
N ASP A 17 -6.56 13.10 1.62
CA ASP A 17 -6.86 14.07 2.69
C ASP A 17 -8.26 14.72 2.55
N ASP A 18 -8.77 14.82 1.32
CA ASP A 18 -10.13 15.33 1.02
C ASP A 18 -11.26 14.30 1.28
N GLY A 19 -10.91 13.09 1.74
CA GLY A 19 -11.83 12.00 2.03
C GLY A 19 -12.25 11.16 0.81
N SER A 20 -11.85 11.55 -0.40
CA SER A 20 -12.14 10.77 -1.62
C SER A 20 -11.09 9.69 -1.87
N PHE A 21 -11.42 8.71 -2.71
CA PHE A 21 -10.47 7.66 -3.08
C PHE A 21 -9.48 8.14 -4.13
N LEU A 22 -8.21 7.80 -3.94
CA LEU A 22 -7.16 7.99 -4.93
C LEU A 22 -7.44 7.15 -6.18
N LYS A 23 -7.27 7.76 -7.35
CA LYS A 23 -7.37 7.07 -8.64
C LYS A 23 -6.01 6.92 -9.28
N GLU A 24 -5.89 5.96 -10.18
CA GLU A 24 -4.68 5.72 -10.97
C GLU A 24 -4.24 6.98 -11.75
N GLU A 25 -5.19 7.66 -12.38
CA GLU A 25 -4.98 8.90 -13.14
C GLU A 25 -4.33 10.03 -12.31
N ASP A 26 -4.59 10.06 -11.00
CA ASP A 26 -3.98 11.04 -10.09
C ASP A 26 -2.48 10.75 -9.93
N LEU A 27 -2.10 9.48 -9.88
CA LEU A 27 -0.72 9.02 -9.70
C LEU A 27 0.11 9.15 -10.98
N GLU A 28 -0.48 8.87 -12.15
CA GLU A 28 0.23 8.98 -13.43
C GLU A 28 0.71 10.41 -13.70
N LYS A 29 -0.11 11.41 -13.35
CA LYS A 29 0.27 12.83 -13.45
C LYS A 29 1.46 13.15 -12.56
N GLN A 30 1.48 12.65 -11.33
CA GLN A 30 2.59 12.84 -10.39
C GLN A 30 3.86 12.15 -10.88
N LEU A 31 3.74 10.92 -11.41
CA LEU A 31 4.87 10.13 -11.86
C LEU A 31 5.68 10.81 -12.98
N ASN A 32 4.99 11.58 -13.84
CA ASN A 32 5.63 12.36 -14.91
C ASN A 32 6.40 13.59 -14.42
N LEU A 33 6.10 14.08 -13.21
CA LEU A 33 6.70 15.29 -12.63
C LEU A 33 7.83 14.97 -11.66
N VAL A 34 7.73 13.85 -10.94
CA VAL A 34 8.73 13.43 -9.97
C VAL A 34 10.04 13.11 -10.66
N GLN A 35 11.17 13.57 -10.09
CA GLN A 35 12.51 13.22 -10.55
C GLN A 35 13.18 12.16 -9.67
N ASP A 36 12.88 12.17 -8.36
CA ASP A 36 13.46 11.24 -7.40
C ASP A 36 13.12 9.77 -7.74
N PRO A 37 14.12 8.90 -7.93
CA PRO A 37 13.89 7.50 -8.25
C PRO A 37 13.10 6.74 -7.19
N LYS A 38 13.32 7.02 -5.89
CA LYS A 38 12.63 6.33 -4.80
C LYS A 38 11.14 6.65 -4.83
N GLU A 39 10.78 7.91 -5.00
CA GLU A 39 9.40 8.33 -5.16
C GLU A 39 8.76 7.77 -6.44
N LYS A 40 9.49 7.67 -7.55
CA LYS A 40 8.98 7.01 -8.76
C LYS A 40 8.61 5.56 -8.50
N TRP A 41 9.46 4.83 -7.77
CA TRP A 41 9.16 3.45 -7.41
C TRP A 41 7.96 3.34 -6.49
N PHE A 42 7.85 4.22 -5.51
CA PHE A 42 6.69 4.29 -4.63
C PHE A 42 5.39 4.51 -5.41
N LEU A 43 5.33 5.54 -6.27
CA LEU A 43 4.16 5.84 -7.09
C LEU A 43 3.78 4.69 -8.03
N ARG A 44 4.76 4.04 -8.66
CA ARG A 44 4.51 2.83 -9.48
C ARG A 44 3.95 1.67 -8.65
N GLY A 45 4.41 1.50 -7.42
CA GLY A 45 3.86 0.50 -6.51
C GLY A 45 2.40 0.79 -6.16
N LEU A 46 2.04 2.07 -5.93
CA LEU A 46 0.66 2.48 -5.69
C LEU A 46 -0.24 2.19 -6.90
N ILE A 47 0.22 2.51 -8.12
CA ILE A 47 -0.50 2.20 -9.37
C ILE A 47 -0.77 0.69 -9.46
N HIS A 48 0.26 -0.14 -9.34
CA HIS A 48 0.09 -1.59 -9.38
C HIS A 48 -0.81 -2.13 -8.27
N THR A 49 -0.85 -1.46 -7.11
CA THR A 49 -1.77 -1.82 -6.03
C THR A 49 -3.22 -1.56 -6.44
N LEU A 50 -3.52 -0.41 -7.04
CA LEU A 50 -4.86 -0.06 -7.55
C LEU A 50 -5.31 -0.99 -8.68
N GLU A 51 -4.39 -1.40 -9.55
CA GLU A 51 -4.61 -2.38 -10.62
C GLU A 51 -4.80 -3.83 -10.09
N ASN A 52 -4.55 -4.08 -8.81
CA ASN A 52 -4.50 -5.41 -8.18
C ASN A 52 -3.33 -6.30 -8.65
N HIS A 53 -2.26 -5.70 -9.17
CA HIS A 53 -0.99 -6.35 -9.54
C HIS A 53 -0.04 -6.44 -8.33
N PHE A 54 -0.46 -7.11 -7.26
CA PHE A 54 0.21 -7.07 -5.95
C PHE A 54 1.67 -7.56 -5.96
N SER A 55 2.01 -8.57 -6.77
CA SER A 55 3.40 -9.04 -6.88
C SER A 55 4.31 -8.00 -7.53
N GLU A 56 3.82 -7.26 -8.52
CA GLU A 56 4.57 -6.13 -9.11
C GLU A 56 4.64 -4.96 -8.14
N ALA A 57 3.55 -4.66 -7.42
CA ALA A 57 3.54 -3.63 -6.38
C ALA A 57 4.61 -3.88 -5.31
N ILE A 58 4.69 -5.11 -4.79
CA ILE A 58 5.73 -5.53 -3.83
C ILE A 58 7.12 -5.25 -4.40
N LYS A 59 7.43 -5.72 -5.61
CA LYS A 59 8.75 -5.49 -6.24
C LYS A 59 9.12 -4.00 -6.32
N ARG A 60 8.16 -3.11 -6.56
CA ARG A 60 8.41 -1.66 -6.58
C ARG A 60 8.66 -1.11 -5.18
N PHE A 61 7.83 -1.49 -4.21
CA PHE A 61 8.01 -1.06 -2.82
C PHE A 61 9.30 -1.58 -2.19
N GLN A 62 9.82 -2.73 -2.61
CA GLN A 62 11.11 -3.26 -2.16
C GLN A 62 12.29 -2.34 -2.53
N LEU A 63 12.15 -1.51 -3.56
CA LEU A 63 13.14 -0.50 -3.95
C LEU A 63 13.03 0.79 -3.11
N VAL A 64 12.03 0.86 -2.24
CA VAL A 64 11.74 2.01 -1.37
C VAL A 64 12.04 1.59 0.06
N ASP A 65 13.26 1.84 0.51
CA ASP A 65 13.68 1.50 1.88
C ASP A 65 13.09 2.51 2.88
N CYS A 66 11.85 2.27 3.33
CA CYS A 66 11.23 2.99 4.44
C CYS A 66 9.97 2.28 4.99
N LYS A 67 9.54 2.73 6.17
CA LYS A 67 8.41 2.15 6.92
C LYS A 67 7.11 2.09 6.13
N GLU A 68 6.77 3.17 5.43
CA GLU A 68 5.52 3.26 4.67
C GLU A 68 5.49 2.24 3.52
N ALA A 69 6.61 2.03 2.84
CA ALA A 69 6.73 1.00 1.82
C ALA A 69 6.61 -0.41 2.41
N VAL A 70 7.21 -0.65 3.58
CA VAL A 70 7.07 -1.93 4.31
C VAL A 70 5.59 -2.20 4.66
N ILE A 71 4.85 -1.19 5.13
CA ILE A 71 3.41 -1.31 5.42
C ILE A 71 2.63 -1.76 4.18
N LEU A 72 2.92 -1.18 3.01
CA LEU A 72 2.26 -1.55 1.77
C LEU A 72 2.65 -2.96 1.29
N ILE A 73 3.91 -3.37 1.46
CA ILE A 73 4.35 -4.75 1.19
C ILE A 73 3.55 -5.73 2.05
N LEU A 74 3.40 -5.44 3.35
CA LEU A 74 2.63 -6.28 4.25
C LEU A 74 1.15 -6.34 3.87
N ALA A 75 0.57 -5.24 3.41
CA ALA A 75 -0.81 -5.22 2.94
C ALA A 75 -0.98 -6.07 1.67
N CYS A 76 -0.07 -5.94 0.71
CA CYS A 76 -0.05 -6.73 -0.51
C CYS A 76 0.15 -8.22 -0.21
N SER A 77 1.10 -8.59 0.65
CA SER A 77 1.38 -10.00 1.00
C SER A 77 0.25 -10.62 1.82
N TYR A 78 -0.37 -9.85 2.72
CA TYR A 78 -1.59 -10.27 3.41
C TYR A 78 -2.72 -10.57 2.41
N LYS A 79 -2.92 -9.68 1.43
CA LYS A 79 -3.93 -9.82 0.39
C LYS A 79 -3.67 -11.03 -0.52
N THR A 80 -2.41 -11.31 -0.87
CA THR A 80 -2.04 -12.49 -1.67
C THR A 80 -1.90 -13.77 -0.85
N ARG A 81 -1.99 -13.67 0.49
CA ARG A 81 -1.75 -14.76 1.45
C ARG A 81 -0.33 -15.34 1.34
N ASP A 82 0.64 -14.48 1.02
CA ASP A 82 2.06 -14.82 0.99
C ASP A 82 2.66 -14.68 2.40
N GLU A 83 2.56 -15.76 3.18
CA GLU A 83 3.01 -15.79 4.58
C GLU A 83 4.53 -15.62 4.72
N PHE A 84 5.30 -16.07 3.74
CA PHE A 84 6.75 -15.95 3.75
C PHE A 84 7.16 -14.48 3.69
N VAL A 85 6.69 -13.76 2.66
CA VAL A 85 6.97 -12.33 2.49
C VAL A 85 6.36 -11.54 3.65
N PHE A 86 5.17 -11.89 4.12
CA PHE A 86 4.55 -11.22 5.25
C PHE A 86 5.41 -11.27 6.51
N ASN A 87 5.88 -12.45 6.91
CA ASN A 87 6.69 -12.61 8.11
C ASN A 87 8.04 -11.92 7.98
N GLU A 88 8.71 -12.05 6.83
CA GLU A 88 9.99 -11.38 6.55
C GLU A 88 9.89 -9.86 6.73
N TYR A 89 8.84 -9.24 6.19
CA TYR A 89 8.67 -7.78 6.27
C TYR A 89 8.13 -7.30 7.61
N LYS A 90 7.43 -8.16 8.36
CA LYS A 90 6.92 -7.81 9.69
C LYS A 90 8.07 -7.62 10.69
N GLU A 91 9.15 -8.36 10.52
CA GLU A 91 10.38 -8.20 11.30
C GLU A 91 11.17 -6.93 10.91
N LYS A 92 10.93 -6.38 9.72
CA LYS A 92 11.59 -5.17 9.18
C LYS A 92 10.86 -3.86 9.49
N LEU A 93 9.81 -3.88 10.30
CA LEU A 93 8.94 -2.72 10.57
C LEU A 93 9.65 -1.52 11.27
N SER A 94 10.89 -1.69 11.69
CA SER A 94 11.72 -0.70 12.38
C SER A 94 12.42 0.31 11.45
N THR A 95 12.05 0.38 10.18
CA THR A 95 12.63 1.34 9.22
C THR A 95 12.16 2.78 9.48
N ASP A 96 12.94 3.77 9.04
CA ASP A 96 12.61 5.19 9.20
C ASP A 96 11.37 5.60 8.41
N ASP A 97 10.67 6.61 8.92
CA ASP A 97 9.52 7.22 8.25
C ASP A 97 10.01 8.13 7.10
N CYS A 98 9.55 7.84 5.88
CA CYS A 98 9.87 8.58 4.66
C CYS A 98 8.83 9.66 4.31
N LYS A 99 7.74 9.78 5.08
CA LYS A 99 6.69 10.81 4.93
C LYS A 99 6.02 10.85 3.55
N LEU A 100 6.08 9.79 2.75
CA LEU A 100 5.47 9.72 1.42
C LEU A 100 3.93 9.71 1.52
N PHE A 101 3.35 9.05 2.53
CA PHE A 101 1.91 9.13 2.78
C PHE A 101 1.46 10.57 2.99
N SER A 102 2.17 11.31 3.86
CA SER A 102 1.86 12.73 4.10
C SER A 102 2.14 13.62 2.87
N LYS A 103 3.23 13.34 2.13
CA LYS A 103 3.60 14.11 0.94
C LYS A 103 2.54 14.02 -0.16
N TYR A 104 1.97 12.83 -0.35
CA TYR A 104 0.92 12.60 -1.34
C TYR A 104 -0.49 12.76 -0.78
N GLY A 105 -0.63 13.05 0.53
CA GLY A 105 -1.92 13.21 1.20
C GLY A 105 -2.78 11.95 1.10
N ILE A 106 -2.18 10.78 1.35
CA ILE A 106 -2.85 9.47 1.21
C ILE A 106 -2.78 8.64 2.49
N LYS A 107 -3.88 7.94 2.79
CA LYS A 107 -3.96 6.91 3.85
C LYS A 107 -4.31 5.56 3.21
N PRO A 108 -3.46 4.53 3.30
CA PRO A 108 -3.80 3.21 2.81
C PRO A 108 -4.85 2.53 3.69
N VAL A 109 -5.77 1.80 3.06
CA VAL A 109 -6.89 1.11 3.73
C VAL A 109 -7.18 -0.22 3.06
N PHE A 110 -7.79 -1.14 3.80
CA PHE A 110 -8.47 -2.28 3.20
C PHE A 110 -9.91 -1.92 2.86
N LEU A 111 -10.37 -2.37 1.70
CA LEU A 111 -11.76 -2.27 1.27
C LEU A 111 -12.36 -3.67 1.25
N TYR A 112 -13.45 -3.89 1.98
CA TYR A 112 -14.12 -5.17 2.06
C TYR A 112 -15.63 -4.99 2.12
N GLU A 113 -16.33 -5.45 1.08
CA GLU A 113 -17.80 -5.42 1.00
C GLU A 113 -18.41 -4.03 1.29
N GLY A 114 -17.78 -2.98 0.76
CA GLY A 114 -18.20 -1.59 0.95
C GLY A 114 -17.71 -0.93 2.23
N ASN A 115 -17.02 -1.67 3.11
CA ASN A 115 -16.43 -1.14 4.34
C ASN A 115 -14.98 -0.72 4.11
N VAL A 116 -14.60 0.39 4.74
CA VAL A 116 -13.22 0.83 4.90
C VAL A 116 -12.70 0.26 6.22
N LEU A 117 -11.59 -0.47 6.18
CA LEU A 117 -10.94 -1.06 7.34
C LEU A 117 -9.56 -0.46 7.52
N ASP A 118 -9.20 -0.16 8.77
CA ASP A 118 -7.86 0.32 9.09
C ASP A 118 -6.83 -0.80 8.87
N LEU A 119 -5.82 -0.50 8.07
CA LEU A 119 -4.81 -1.45 7.67
C LEU A 119 -3.97 -1.90 8.86
N ASN A 120 -3.60 -0.99 9.77
CA ASN A 120 -2.75 -1.32 10.92
C ASN A 120 -3.47 -2.26 11.88
N GLU A 121 -4.77 -2.06 12.10
CA GLU A 121 -5.59 -2.96 12.93
C GLU A 121 -5.65 -4.38 12.34
N ILE A 122 -5.83 -4.49 11.02
CA ILE A 122 -5.93 -5.80 10.35
C ILE A 122 -4.58 -6.52 10.32
N LEU A 123 -3.50 -5.78 10.07
CA LEU A 123 -2.15 -6.34 9.99
C LEU A 123 -1.51 -6.57 11.38
N LYS A 124 -2.14 -6.08 12.45
CA LYS A 124 -1.63 -6.10 13.83
C LYS A 124 -0.24 -5.46 13.91
N LEU A 125 -0.17 -4.21 13.45
CA LEU A 125 1.00 -3.32 13.49
C LEU A 125 0.93 -2.34 14.65
#